data_AF-A0A373D289-F1
#
_entry.id   AF-A0A373D289-F1
#
_cell.length_a   1.000
_cell.length_b   1.000
_cell.length_c   1.000
_cell.angle_alpha   90.00
_cell.angle_beta   90.00
_cell.angle_gamma   90.00
#
_symmetry.space_group_name_H-M   'P 1'
#
loop_
_entity.id
_entity.type
_entity.pdbx_description
1 polymer ?
#
loop_
_entity_poly.entity_id
_entity_poly.type
_entity_poly.pdbx_seq_one_letter_code
_entity_poly.pdbx_strand_id
1 'polypeptide(L)'
;MSENIRSTNLRFNLDKDVQNRAWQYLQTMDKKKFKSYSQIIAISLVDYFDRYYKKQDEPYLETREREERFVEQIVTAVENAMNRTLPVYLAGCMVGIAQITPQVAVAASEPEDADLDWDFLGE
;
A
#
# COMPACT_ATOMS: atom_id res chain seq x y z
N MET A 1 -30.43 5.86 -35.11
CA MET A 1 -30.24 6.13 -33.66
C MET A 1 -30.26 4.86 -32.79
N SER A 2 -30.44 3.67 -33.36
CA SER A 2 -30.59 2.40 -32.63
C SER A 2 -29.29 1.61 -32.41
N GLU A 3 -28.14 2.08 -32.87
CA GLU A 3 -26.88 1.31 -32.81
C GLU A 3 -26.21 1.30 -31.41
N ASN A 4 -26.63 2.16 -30.49
CA ASN A 4 -25.99 2.30 -29.17
C ASN A 4 -26.54 1.38 -28.08
N ILE A 5 -27.63 0.64 -28.33
CA ILE A 5 -28.21 -0.28 -27.34
C ILE A 5 -28.18 -1.69 -27.93
N ARG A 6 -27.36 -2.56 -27.32
CA ARG A 6 -27.28 -3.98 -27.65
C ARG A 6 -27.84 -4.80 -26.50
N SER A 7 -28.74 -5.75 -26.80
CA SER A 7 -29.32 -6.65 -25.81
C SER A 7 -28.76 -8.06 -25.95
N THR A 8 -28.40 -8.65 -24.82
CA THR A 8 -27.97 -10.05 -24.72
C THR A 8 -28.79 -10.71 -23.62
N ASN A 9 -29.42 -11.85 -23.92
CA ASN A 9 -30.16 -12.62 -22.93
C ASN A 9 -29.19 -13.51 -22.15
N LEU A 10 -29.17 -13.38 -20.82
CA LEU A 10 -28.34 -14.18 -19.92
C LEU A 10 -29.19 -15.24 -19.22
N ARG A 11 -28.73 -16.50 -19.20
CA ARG A 11 -29.35 -17.59 -18.46
C ARG A 11 -28.39 -18.11 -17.40
N PHE A 12 -28.89 -18.31 -16.19
CA PHE A 12 -28.15 -18.87 -15.08
C PHE A 12 -28.55 -20.34 -14.90
N ASN A 13 -27.56 -21.22 -14.90
CA ASN A 13 -27.71 -22.61 -14.51
C ASN A 13 -27.45 -22.73 -13.00
N LEU A 14 -28.48 -23.10 -12.24
CA LEU A 14 -28.42 -23.19 -10.78
C LEU A 14 -27.64 -24.41 -10.26
N ASP A 15 -27.32 -25.38 -11.13
CA ASP A 15 -26.46 -26.52 -10.78
C ASP A 15 -25.00 -26.09 -10.64
N LYS A 16 -24.62 -24.97 -11.28
CA LYS A 16 -23.27 -24.39 -11.16
C LYS A 16 -23.22 -23.40 -10.01
N ASP A 17 -22.37 -23.69 -9.04
CA ASP A 17 -22.25 -22.90 -7.82
C ASP A 17 -22.01 -21.39 -8.08
N VAL A 18 -21.12 -21.02 -9.02
CA VAL A 18 -20.88 -19.61 -9.37
C VAL A 18 -22.14 -18.91 -9.90
N GLN A 19 -22.90 -19.60 -10.76
CA GLN A 19 -24.09 -19.03 -11.38
C GLN A 19 -25.26 -18.99 -10.40
N ASN A 20 -25.36 -19.97 -9.50
CA ASN A 20 -26.33 -19.98 -8.41
C ASN A 20 -26.07 -18.81 -7.44
N ARG A 21 -24.82 -18.63 -7.00
CA ARG A 21 -24.44 -17.49 -6.15
C ARG A 21 -24.69 -16.15 -6.84
N ALA A 22 -24.32 -16.01 -8.11
CA ALA A 22 -24.62 -14.81 -8.89
C ALA A 22 -26.13 -14.53 -8.96
N TRP A 23 -26.94 -15.57 -9.17
CA TRP A 23 -28.40 -15.46 -9.15
C TRP A 23 -28.92 -15.00 -7.79
N GLN A 24 -28.45 -15.59 -6.69
CA GLN A 24 -28.83 -15.21 -5.34
C GLN A 24 -28.49 -13.73 -5.05
N TYR A 25 -27.29 -13.28 -5.41
CA TYR A 25 -26.91 -11.87 -5.22
C TYR A 25 -27.80 -10.91 -6.00
N LEU A 26 -28.22 -11.27 -7.22
CA LEU A 26 -29.18 -10.46 -7.97
C LEU A 26 -30.54 -10.41 -7.25
N GLN A 27 -31.00 -11.51 -6.65
CA GLN A 27 -32.27 -11.52 -5.91
C GLN A 27 -32.23 -10.71 -4.61
N THR A 28 -31.10 -10.75 -3.89
CA THR A 28 -30.95 -10.10 -2.58
C THR A 28 -30.36 -8.69 -2.67
N MET A 29 -30.13 -8.14 -3.87
CA MET A 29 -29.52 -6.83 -4.02
C MET A 29 -30.42 -5.71 -3.49
N ASP A 30 -29.81 -4.68 -2.91
CA ASP A 30 -30.53 -3.46 -2.55
C ASP A 30 -30.87 -2.64 -3.80
N LYS A 31 -32.16 -2.60 -4.15
CA LYS A 31 -32.69 -1.86 -5.30
C LYS A 31 -32.59 -0.34 -5.15
N LYS A 32 -32.36 0.18 -3.94
CA LYS A 32 -32.12 1.62 -3.73
C LYS A 32 -30.73 2.02 -4.21
N LYS A 33 -29.74 1.16 -3.95
CA LYS A 33 -28.33 1.36 -4.35
C LYS A 33 -28.08 0.94 -5.81
N PHE A 34 -28.70 -0.16 -6.24
CA PHE A 34 -28.50 -0.71 -7.57
C PHE A 34 -29.80 -0.67 -8.39
N LYS A 35 -29.84 0.19 -9.41
CA LYS A 35 -31.08 0.53 -10.11
C LYS A 35 -31.58 -0.58 -11.04
N SER A 36 -30.70 -1.43 -11.58
CA SER A 36 -31.08 -2.53 -12.45
C SER A 36 -30.08 -3.69 -12.42
N TYR A 37 -30.55 -4.90 -12.77
CA TYR A 37 -29.68 -6.06 -12.94
C TYR A 37 -28.65 -5.82 -14.04
N SER A 38 -29.05 -5.26 -15.18
CA SER A 38 -28.14 -4.96 -16.28
C SER A 38 -27.01 -4.02 -15.87
N GLN A 39 -27.30 -3.04 -15.00
CA GLN A 39 -26.27 -2.13 -14.49
C GLN A 39 -25.24 -2.85 -13.62
N ILE A 40 -25.67 -3.68 -12.65
CA ILE A 40 -24.71 -4.45 -11.84
C ILE A 40 -23.91 -5.40 -12.71
N ILE A 41 -24.58 -6.12 -13.62
CA ILE A 41 -23.92 -7.09 -14.50
C ILE A 41 -22.85 -6.38 -15.32
N ALA A 42 -23.15 -5.23 -15.92
CA ALA A 42 -22.16 -4.44 -16.67
C ALA A 42 -20.98 -4.00 -15.80
N ILE A 43 -21.24 -3.44 -14.61
CA ILE A 43 -20.18 -3.01 -13.68
C ILE A 43 -19.30 -4.18 -13.27
N SER A 44 -19.90 -5.32 -12.91
CA SER A 44 -19.16 -6.52 -12.48
C SER A 44 -18.30 -7.11 -13.61
N LEU A 45 -18.77 -7.03 -14.85
CA LEU A 45 -18.05 -7.53 -16.02
C LEU A 45 -16.84 -6.63 -16.31
N VAL A 46 -17.02 -5.31 -16.26
CA VAL A 46 -15.92 -4.35 -16.39
C VAL A 46 -14.90 -4.53 -15.25
N ASP A 47 -15.33 -4.57 -13.99
CA ASP A 47 -14.43 -4.75 -12.84
C ASP A 47 -13.62 -6.07 -12.92
N TYR A 48 -14.26 -7.16 -13.34
CA TYR A 48 -13.56 -8.43 -13.53
C TYR A 48 -12.46 -8.33 -14.59
N PHE A 49 -12.78 -7.80 -15.77
CA PHE A 49 -11.80 -7.68 -16.86
C PHE A 49 -10.73 -6.64 -16.57
N ASP A 50 -11.07 -5.51 -15.94
CA ASP A 50 -10.09 -4.52 -15.51
C ASP A 50 -9.07 -5.14 -14.56
N ARG A 51 -9.50 -5.93 -13.58
CA ARG A 51 -8.59 -6.65 -12.68
C ARG A 51 -7.79 -7.71 -13.41
N TYR A 52 -8.43 -8.45 -14.31
CA TYR A 52 -7.80 -9.51 -15.09
C TYR A 52 -6.67 -8.96 -15.96
N TYR A 53 -6.90 -7.87 -16.69
CA TYR A 53 -5.89 -7.25 -17.54
C TYR A 53 -4.87 -6.45 -16.76
N LYS A 54 -5.24 -5.72 -15.69
CA LYS A 54 -4.27 -5.06 -14.80
C LYS A 54 -3.28 -6.06 -14.20
N LYS A 55 -3.76 -7.25 -13.84
CA LYS A 55 -2.90 -8.31 -13.33
C LYS A 55 -1.91 -8.82 -14.39
N GLN A 56 -2.32 -8.87 -15.67
CA GLN A 56 -1.43 -9.23 -16.77
C GLN A 56 -0.41 -8.12 -17.10
N ASP A 57 -0.82 -6.85 -17.02
CA ASP A 57 0.02 -5.69 -17.31
C ASP A 57 0.96 -5.30 -16.15
N GLU A 58 0.79 -5.88 -14.96
CA GLU A 58 1.70 -5.72 -13.81
C GLU A 58 2.61 -6.96 -13.61
N PRO A 59 3.67 -7.14 -14.42
CA PRO A 59 4.58 -8.30 -14.35
C PRO A 59 5.41 -8.41 -13.05
N TYR A 60 5.22 -7.52 -12.09
CA TYR A 60 6.00 -7.44 -10.85
C TYR A 60 5.27 -7.96 -9.60
N LEU A 61 3.97 -8.26 -9.65
CA LEU A 61 3.19 -8.70 -8.48
C LEU A 61 2.54 -10.10 -8.65
N GLU A 62 2.84 -10.83 -9.72
CA GLU A 62 2.12 -12.08 -10.02
C GLU A 62 2.49 -13.29 -9.15
N THR A 63 3.60 -13.29 -8.40
CA THR A 63 3.94 -14.40 -7.51
C THR A 63 4.35 -13.89 -6.13
N ARG A 64 3.64 -14.35 -5.10
CA ARG A 64 3.99 -14.14 -3.68
C ARG A 64 5.47 -14.43 -3.41
N GLU A 65 6.04 -15.41 -4.11
CA GLU A 65 7.45 -15.78 -4.05
C GLU A 65 8.42 -14.69 -4.59
N ARG A 66 7.97 -13.83 -5.50
CA ARG A 66 8.80 -12.72 -6.02
C ARG A 66 8.71 -11.50 -5.11
N GLU A 67 7.55 -11.28 -4.50
CA GLU A 67 7.38 -10.28 -3.45
C GLU A 67 8.23 -10.65 -2.22
N GLU A 68 8.18 -11.90 -1.77
CA GLU A 68 9.01 -12.39 -0.67
C GLU A 68 10.51 -12.22 -0.95
N ARG A 69 10.96 -12.52 -2.18
CA ARG A 69 12.35 -12.27 -2.60
C ARG A 69 12.72 -10.79 -2.66
N PHE A 70 11.81 -9.91 -3.06
CA PHE A 70 12.04 -8.47 -3.07
C PHE A 70 12.15 -7.91 -1.64
N VAL A 71 11.27 -8.35 -0.74
CA VAL A 71 11.32 -8.00 0.67
C VAL A 71 12.61 -8.49 1.31
N GLU A 72 13.02 -9.73 1.03
CA GLU A 72 14.30 -10.28 1.50
C GLU A 72 15.48 -9.42 1.05
N GLN A 73 15.53 -9.05 -0.24
CA GLN A 73 16.59 -8.18 -0.77
C GLN A 73 16.65 -6.82 -0.06
N ILE A 74 15.50 -6.21 0.22
CA ILE A 74 15.43 -4.93 0.95
C ILE A 74 15.93 -5.12 2.38
N VAL A 75 15.43 -6.12 3.10
CA VAL A 75 15.80 -6.37 4.50
C VAL A 75 17.30 -6.63 4.61
N THR A 76 17.86 -7.49 3.76
CA THR A 76 19.30 -7.78 3.73
C THR A 76 20.13 -6.55 3.36
N ALA A 77 19.67 -5.71 2.42
CA ALA A 77 20.38 -4.47 2.07
C ALA A 77 20.41 -3.48 3.23
N VAL A 78 19.28 -3.30 3.93
CA VAL A 78 19.17 -2.43 5.11
C VAL A 78 20.02 -2.96 6.26
N GLU A 79 19.96 -4.26 6.54
CA GLU A 79 20.78 -4.90 7.56
C GLU A 79 22.28 -4.70 7.30
N ASN A 80 22.72 -4.91 6.06
CA ASN A 80 24.11 -4.71 5.67
C ASN A 80 24.53 -3.23 5.77
N ALA A 81 23.67 -2.31 5.37
CA ALA A 81 23.93 -0.88 5.51
C ALA A 81 24.08 -0.50 6.99
N MET A 82 23.15 -0.96 7.83
CA MET A 82 23.12 -0.69 9.27
C MET A 82 24.33 -1.30 9.99
N ASN A 83 24.73 -2.54 9.67
CA ASN A 83 25.93 -3.18 10.22
C ASN A 83 27.22 -2.43 9.87
N ARG A 84 27.27 -1.74 8.73
CA ARG A 84 28.43 -0.92 8.34
C ARG A 84 28.43 0.45 8.99
N THR A 85 27.27 1.08 9.11
CA THR A 85 27.17 2.47 9.59
C THR A 85 27.11 2.57 11.11
N LEU A 86 26.47 1.62 11.80
CA LEU A 86 26.32 1.66 13.27
C LEU A 86 27.67 1.65 14.01
N PRO A 87 28.65 0.78 13.69
CA PRO A 87 29.93 0.79 14.40
C PRO A 87 30.69 2.10 14.21
N VAL A 88 30.64 2.67 13.00
CA VAL A 88 31.28 3.95 12.68
C VAL A 88 30.61 5.10 13.41
N TYR A 89 29.27 5.11 13.45
CA TYR A 89 28.50 6.09 14.19
C TYR A 89 28.77 6.01 15.70
N LEU A 90 28.71 4.80 16.30
CA LEU A 90 28.99 4.60 17.73
C LEU A 90 30.45 4.93 18.08
N ALA A 91 31.41 4.57 17.22
CA ALA A 91 32.80 4.99 17.38
C ALA A 91 32.93 6.52 17.33
N GLY A 92 32.24 7.19 16.40
CA GLY A 92 32.17 8.65 16.33
C GLY A 92 31.55 9.27 17.59
N CYS A 93 30.46 8.71 18.11
CA CYS A 93 29.84 9.14 19.37
C CYS A 93 30.79 8.95 20.56
N MET A 94 31.48 7.81 20.66
CA MET A 94 32.44 7.56 21.75
C MET A 94 33.67 8.46 21.67
N VAL A 95 34.15 8.80 20.46
CA VAL A 95 35.22 9.80 20.28
C VAL A 95 34.74 11.19 20.68
N GLY A 96 33.51 11.57 20.30
CA GLY A 96 32.91 12.83 20.73
C GLY A 96 32.70 12.92 22.24
N ILE A 97 32.31 11.82 22.90
CA ILE A 97 32.16 11.73 24.36
C ILE A 97 33.54 11.72 25.05
N ALA A 98 34.55 11.04 24.49
CA ALA A 98 35.91 10.99 25.05
C ALA A 98 36.67 12.33 24.92
N GLN A 99 36.27 13.19 23.96
CA GLN A 99 36.74 14.57 23.87
C GLN A 99 36.10 15.50 24.91
N ILE A 100 35.06 15.06 25.63
CA ILE A 100 34.57 15.73 26.83
C ILE A 100 35.51 15.36 27.97
N THR A 101 36.67 16.00 28.02
CA THR A 101 37.46 16.06 29.25
C THR A 101 36.61 16.72 30.34
N PRO A 102 36.54 16.16 31.57
CA PRO A 102 35.86 16.83 32.66
C PRO A 102 36.77 17.93 33.17
N GLN A 103 36.74 19.11 32.54
CA GLN A 103 37.05 20.32 33.27
C GLN A 103 35.85 20.62 34.17
N VAL A 104 35.98 20.21 35.43
CA VAL A 104 35.20 20.76 36.53
C VAL A 104 35.34 22.28 36.48
N ALA A 105 34.30 22.94 35.99
CA ALA A 105 33.93 24.29 36.39
C ALA A 105 32.40 24.34 36.33
N VAL A 106 31.80 24.38 37.52
CA VAL A 106 30.38 24.61 37.74
C VAL A 106 30.01 25.94 37.08
N ALA A 107 29.11 25.89 36.09
CA ALA A 107 28.21 26.98 35.80
C ALA A 107 26.91 26.36 35.30
N ALA A 108 25.90 26.30 36.17
CA ALA A 108 24.54 26.07 35.76
C ALA A 108 24.11 27.29 34.92
N SER A 109 24.02 27.12 33.60
CA SER A 109 23.25 28.00 32.74
C SER A 109 22.00 27.23 32.32
N GLU A 110 20.85 27.77 32.72
CA GLU A 110 19.51 27.32 32.32
C GLU A 110 19.42 27.20 30.78
N PRO A 111 18.59 26.29 30.24
CA PRO A 111 18.34 26.27 28.81
C PRO A 111 17.59 27.56 28.46
N GLU A 112 18.25 28.48 27.76
CA GLU A 112 17.56 29.51 27.01
C GLU A 112 16.71 28.78 25.96
N ASP A 113 15.39 28.95 26.04
CA ASP A 113 14.41 28.49 25.07
C ASP A 113 14.78 29.08 23.70
N ALA A 114 15.58 28.34 22.94
CA ALA A 114 15.79 28.65 21.54
C ALA A 114 14.48 28.36 20.82
N ASP A 115 13.73 29.43 20.54
CA ASP A 115 12.58 29.45 19.64
C ASP A 115 12.92 28.68 18.36
N LEU A 116 12.49 27.41 18.30
CA LEU A 116 12.55 26.61 17.09
C LEU A 116 11.55 27.20 16.09
N ASP A 117 12.08 27.83 15.06
CA ASP A 117 11.30 28.35 13.93
C ASP A 117 10.72 27.18 13.12
N TRP A 118 9.39 27.04 13.16
CA TRP A 118 8.63 25.96 12.52
C TRP A 118 8.19 26.28 11.08
N ASP A 119 8.63 27.41 10.49
CA ASP A 119 8.16 27.87 9.17
C ASP A 119 8.80 27.15 7.96
N PHE A 120 9.51 26.02 8.16
CA PHE A 120 10.11 25.26 7.04
C PHE A 120 9.21 24.14 6.45
N LEU A 121 7.90 24.14 6.73
CA LEU A 121 6.95 23.19 6.11
C LEU A 121 5.79 23.93 5.44
N GLY A 122 6.07 24.61 4.33
CA GLY A 122 5.02 25.10 3.46
C GLY A 122 5.51 25.95 2.30
N GLU A 123 5.88 25.31 1.19
CA GLU A 123 5.40 25.60 -0.19
C GLU A 123 5.81 24.48 -1.15
#